data_AF-A0A951XF89-F1
#
_entry.id   AF-A0A951XF89-F1
#
_cell.length_a   1.000
_cell.length_b   1.000
_cell.length_c   1.000
_cell.angle_alpha   90.00
_cell.angle_beta   90.00
_cell.angle_gamma   90.00
#
_symmetry.space_group_name_H-M   'P 1'
#
loop_
_entity.id
_entity.type
_entity.pdbx_description
1 polymer ?
#
loop_
_entity_poly.entity_id
_entity_poly.type
_entity_poly.pdbx_seq_one_letter_code
_entity_poly.pdbx_strand_id
1 'polypeptide(L)'
;MLAADQIAALKTLYPAISAAEEGQVTFLRIESLVLPDGANPKIVTGLLCPSLRDGYQSRLFLSAKVAHLGKGTNWNADGVLILGQRWWAVSWQTKPGLTLTEMVIDHLQAFRQ
;
A
#
# COMPACT_ATOMS: atom_id res chain seq x y z
N MET A 1 17.30 1.23 -5.08
CA MET A 1 16.84 0.89 -6.43
C MET A 1 15.96 -0.35 -6.34
N LEU A 2 14.71 -0.26 -6.78
CA LEU A 2 13.80 -1.42 -6.77
C LEU A 2 14.23 -2.43 -7.84
N ALA A 3 14.18 -3.72 -7.52
CA ALA A 3 14.55 -4.77 -8.48
C ALA A 3 13.48 -4.85 -9.59
N ALA A 4 13.91 -4.74 -10.85
CA ALA A 4 13.03 -4.75 -12.01
C ALA A 4 12.16 -6.02 -12.08
N ASP A 5 12.71 -7.15 -11.65
CA ASP A 5 12.01 -8.44 -11.55
C ASP A 5 10.80 -8.38 -10.61
N GLN A 6 10.95 -7.76 -9.44
CA GLN A 6 9.84 -7.63 -8.49
C GLN A 6 8.74 -6.69 -8.99
N ILE A 7 9.10 -5.63 -9.72
CA ILE A 7 8.11 -4.75 -10.35
C ILE A 7 7.36 -5.52 -11.46
N ALA A 8 8.05 -6.35 -12.24
CA ALA A 8 7.43 -7.17 -13.26
C ALA A 8 6.45 -8.19 -12.66
N ALA A 9 6.85 -8.88 -11.58
CA ALA A 9 5.97 -9.80 -10.86
C ALA A 9 4.72 -9.10 -10.31
N LEU A 10 4.89 -7.90 -9.73
CA LEU A 10 3.76 -7.12 -9.23
C LEU A 10 2.82 -6.65 -10.36
N LYS A 11 3.37 -6.29 -11.53
CA LYS A 11 2.60 -5.92 -12.73
C LYS A 11 1.73 -7.06 -13.27
N THR A 12 2.14 -8.31 -13.10
CA THR A 12 1.31 -9.48 -13.46
C THR A 12 0.00 -9.52 -12.68
N LEU A 13 0.02 -9.10 -11.41
CA LEU A 13 -1.17 -9.05 -10.56
C LEU A 13 -1.94 -7.74 -10.70
N TYR A 14 -1.22 -6.63 -10.89
CA TYR A 14 -1.78 -5.30 -11.03
C TYR A 14 -1.19 -4.61 -12.28
N PRO A 15 -1.83 -4.74 -13.45
CA PRO A 15 -1.28 -4.24 -14.71
C PRO A 15 -1.06 -2.72 -14.72
N ALA A 16 -1.92 -1.98 -14.02
CA ALA A 16 -1.88 -0.53 -13.92
C ALA A 16 -0.99 -0.07 -12.74
N ILE A 17 0.31 -0.35 -12.84
CA ILE A 17 1.33 0.12 -11.89
C ILE A 17 2.21 1.20 -12.49
N SER A 18 2.40 2.27 -11.73
CA SER A 18 3.39 3.32 -12.01
C SER A 18 4.33 3.52 -10.82
N ALA A 19 5.58 3.86 -11.09
CA ALA A 19 6.55 4.26 -10.07
C ALA A 19 6.64 5.78 -10.03
N ALA A 20 6.73 6.34 -8.84
CA ALA A 20 6.91 7.77 -8.60
C ALA A 20 7.92 7.97 -7.48
N GLU A 21 8.52 9.15 -7.40
CA GLU A 21 9.50 9.48 -6.37
C GLU A 21 9.16 10.83 -5.73
N GLU A 22 9.26 10.91 -4.41
CA GLU A 22 9.15 12.15 -3.65
C GLU A 22 10.17 12.13 -2.53
N GLY A 23 11.05 13.14 -2.46
CA GLY A 23 12.05 13.25 -1.41
C GLY A 23 12.95 12.02 -1.27
N GLN A 24 13.44 11.46 -2.39
CA GLN A 24 14.26 10.24 -2.45
C GLN A 24 13.55 8.95 -2.01
N VAL A 25 12.24 9.00 -1.72
CA VAL A 25 11.43 7.83 -1.43
C VAL A 25 10.71 7.41 -2.72
N THR A 26 10.94 6.18 -3.15
CA THR A 26 10.22 5.59 -4.28
C THR A 26 8.89 5.00 -3.80
N PHE A 27 7.83 5.32 -4.53
CA PHE A 27 6.49 4.78 -4.35
C PHE A 27 6.04 4.01 -5.57
N LEU A 28 5.22 2.99 -5.36
CA LEU A 28 4.56 2.23 -6.41
C LEU A 28 3.05 2.46 -6.30
N ARG A 29 2.48 3.13 -7.29
CA ARG A 29 1.06 3.41 -7.38
C ARG A 29 0.36 2.26 -8.11
N ILE A 30 -0.71 1.76 -7.51
CA ILE A 30 -1.55 0.66 -7.98
C ILE A 30 -2.95 1.21 -8.20
N GLU A 31 -3.35 1.50 -9.44
CA GLU A 31 -4.59 2.25 -9.72
C GLU A 31 -5.87 1.53 -9.28
N SER A 32 -5.88 0.19 -9.36
CA SER A 32 -7.06 -0.65 -9.10
C SER A 32 -6.74 -1.74 -8.08
N LEU A 33 -6.38 -1.33 -6.86
CA LEU A 33 -6.15 -2.26 -5.77
C LEU A 33 -7.48 -2.78 -5.23
N VAL A 34 -7.67 -4.09 -5.33
CA VAL A 34 -8.85 -4.79 -4.79
C VAL A 34 -8.59 -5.14 -3.33
N LEU A 35 -9.42 -4.62 -2.43
CA LEU A 35 -9.35 -4.91 -1.00
C LEU A 35 -10.09 -6.22 -0.66
N PRO A 36 -9.82 -6.85 0.50
CA PRO A 36 -10.54 -8.04 0.96
C PRO A 36 -12.05 -7.84 1.08
N ASP A 37 -12.80 -8.93 1.21
CA ASP A 37 -14.25 -8.86 1.41
C ASP A 37 -14.60 -8.16 2.73
N GLY A 38 -15.70 -7.39 2.71
CA GLY A 38 -16.10 -6.55 3.84
C GLY A 38 -15.43 -5.18 3.89
N ALA A 39 -14.49 -4.87 2.99
CA ALA A 39 -13.94 -3.53 2.81
C ALA A 39 -14.83 -2.66 1.90
N ASN A 40 -15.11 -1.43 2.30
CA ASN A 40 -15.87 -0.45 1.52
C ASN A 40 -15.18 0.93 1.53
N PRO A 41 -14.80 1.50 0.37
CA PRO A 41 -14.95 0.94 -0.97
C PRO A 41 -14.10 -0.32 -1.21
N LYS A 42 -14.59 -1.23 -2.06
CA LYS A 42 -13.92 -2.51 -2.39
C LYS A 42 -12.67 -2.34 -3.25
N ILE A 43 -12.65 -1.31 -4.08
CA ILE A 43 -11.53 -0.98 -4.99
C ILE A 43 -11.09 0.44 -4.71
N VAL A 44 -9.79 0.64 -4.54
CA VAL A 44 -9.15 1.94 -4.33
C VAL A 44 -7.85 2.02 -5.11
N THR A 45 -7.27 3.20 -5.20
CA THR A 45 -5.87 3.33 -5.58
C THR A 45 -4.99 3.09 -4.36
N GLY A 46 -4.00 2.20 -4.50
CA GLY A 46 -2.97 1.97 -3.51
C GLY A 46 -1.67 2.70 -3.86
N LEU A 47 -0.92 3.11 -2.85
CA LEU A 47 0.42 3.65 -2.98
C LEU A 47 1.33 2.90 -2.00
N LEU A 48 2.13 1.98 -2.52
CA LEU A 48 3.08 1.22 -1.73
C LEU A 48 4.37 2.02 -1.57
N CYS A 49 4.77 2.23 -0.32
CA CYS A 49 6.10 2.67 0.09
C CYS A 49 6.87 1.45 0.61
N PRO A 50 7.75 0.82 -0.19
CA PRO A 50 8.48 -0.38 0.20
C PRO A 50 9.74 -0.08 1.02
N SER A 51 9.95 1.16 1.44
CA SER A 51 11.10 1.62 2.21
C SER A 51 10.69 2.06 3.61
N LEU A 52 11.67 2.08 4.53
CA LEU A 52 11.49 2.52 5.90
C LEU A 52 10.92 3.94 5.93
N ARG A 53 9.75 4.10 6.53
CA ARG A 53 9.08 5.41 6.67
C ARG A 53 8.21 5.41 7.91
N ASP A 54 8.28 6.50 8.69
CA ASP A 54 7.45 6.70 9.89
C ASP A 54 7.54 5.53 10.91
N GLY A 55 8.68 4.83 10.97
CA GLY A 55 8.90 3.66 11.84
C GLY A 55 8.43 2.32 11.27
N TYR A 56 7.84 2.28 10.07
CA TYR A 56 7.38 1.06 9.41
C TYR A 56 8.34 0.64 8.29
N GLN A 57 8.64 -0.66 8.19
CA GLN A 57 9.52 -1.19 7.14
C GLN A 57 8.93 -1.02 5.74
N SER A 58 7.60 -1.02 5.63
CA SER A 58 6.85 -0.64 4.45
C SER A 58 5.51 -0.05 4.87
N ARG A 59 4.89 0.78 4.02
CA ARG A 59 3.52 1.28 4.22
C ARG A 59 2.71 1.16 2.94
N LEU A 60 1.45 0.76 3.07
CA LEU A 60 0.47 0.83 1.99
C LEU A 60 -0.50 1.97 2.30
N PHE A 61 -0.45 3.01 1.49
CA PHE A 61 -1.40 4.11 1.56
C PHE A 61 -2.54 3.89 0.57
N LEU A 62 -3.74 4.33 0.91
CA LEU A 62 -4.97 4.20 0.13
C LEU A 62 -5.49 5.59 -0.23
N SER A 63 -6.09 5.73 -1.41
CA SER A 63 -6.67 6.99 -1.90
C SER A 63 -7.98 7.38 -1.20
N ALA A 64 -8.48 6.54 -0.31
CA ALA A 64 -9.65 6.79 0.51
C ALA A 64 -9.50 6.08 1.87
N LYS A 65 -10.19 6.60 2.90
CA LYS A 65 -10.38 5.89 4.16
C LYS A 65 -11.45 4.82 3.96
N VAL A 66 -11.12 3.58 4.30
CA VAL A 66 -11.96 2.41 3.99
C VAL A 66 -12.63 1.93 5.27
N ALA A 67 -13.93 1.64 5.21
CA ALA A 67 -14.63 0.91 6.26
C ALA A 67 -14.34 -0.59 6.10
N HIS A 68 -13.90 -1.26 7.16
CA HIS A 68 -13.62 -2.70 7.17
C HIS A 68 -13.78 -3.27 8.57
N LEU A 69 -13.83 -4.60 8.67
CA LEU A 69 -13.90 -5.33 9.94
C LEU A 69 -12.58 -6.08 10.27
N GLY A 70 -11.53 -5.86 9.49
CA GLY A 70 -10.20 -6.42 9.75
C GLY A 70 -9.42 -5.77 10.88
N LYS A 71 -8.22 -6.30 11.14
CA LYS A 71 -7.37 -5.98 12.31
C LYS A 71 -6.72 -4.60 12.31
N GLY A 72 -6.60 -3.95 11.15
CA GLY A 72 -5.95 -2.65 10.97
C GLY A 72 -6.80 -1.47 11.41
N THR A 73 -7.24 -1.43 12.68
CA THR A 73 -8.22 -0.43 13.15
C THR A 73 -7.64 0.97 13.35
N ASN A 74 -6.32 1.07 13.58
CA ASN A 74 -5.65 2.34 13.87
C ASN A 74 -5.12 3.02 12.59
N TRP A 75 -5.71 4.13 12.19
CA TRP A 75 -5.28 4.94 11.04
C TRP A 75 -4.35 6.07 11.49
N ASN A 76 -3.03 5.88 11.37
CA ASN A 76 -2.03 6.85 11.83
C ASN A 76 -1.40 7.68 10.71
N ALA A 77 -1.69 7.36 9.44
CA ALA A 77 -1.56 8.33 8.36
C ALA A 77 -2.98 8.71 7.94
N ASP A 78 -3.50 9.82 8.46
CA ASP A 78 -4.87 10.29 8.18
C ASP A 78 -4.81 11.55 7.30
N GLY A 79 -5.03 11.38 5.99
CA GLY A 79 -5.03 12.48 5.04
C GLY A 79 -3.66 13.10 4.74
N VAL A 80 -2.59 12.32 4.82
CA VAL A 80 -1.22 12.80 4.53
C VAL A 80 -1.06 13.15 3.05
N LEU A 81 -0.33 14.22 2.74
CA LEU A 81 -0.07 14.64 1.37
C LEU A 81 1.21 13.96 0.84
N ILE A 82 1.07 13.16 -0.22
CA ILE A 82 2.18 12.48 -0.91
C ILE A 82 1.92 12.57 -2.40
N LEU A 83 2.92 12.99 -3.18
CA LEU A 83 2.81 13.19 -4.64
C LEU A 83 1.64 14.10 -5.03
N GLY A 84 1.38 15.13 -4.20
CA GLY A 84 0.30 16.10 -4.41
C GLY A 84 -1.12 15.58 -4.17
N GLN A 85 -1.30 14.35 -3.69
CA GLN A 85 -2.61 13.75 -3.37
C GLN A 85 -2.69 13.39 -1.88
N ARG A 86 -3.91 13.40 -1.32
CA ARG A 86 -4.17 12.92 0.05
C ARG A 86 -4.25 11.40 0.10
N TRP A 87 -3.67 10.83 1.13
CA TRP A 87 -3.65 9.39 1.35
C TRP A 87 -3.91 9.01 2.81
N TRP A 88 -4.38 7.79 2.99
CA TRP A 88 -4.65 7.19 4.28
C TRP A 88 -3.92 5.87 4.45
N ALA A 89 -3.37 5.56 5.63
CA ALA A 89 -2.83 4.25 5.92
C ALA A 89 -3.15 3.79 7.34
N VAL A 90 -3.38 2.49 7.46
CA VAL A 90 -3.50 1.80 8.74
C VAL A 90 -2.12 1.52 9.32
N SER A 91 -2.04 1.46 10.64
CA SER A 91 -0.87 0.99 11.38
C SER A 91 -0.73 -0.52 11.16
N TRP A 92 0.06 -0.92 10.18
CA TRP A 92 0.34 -2.33 9.90
C TRP A 92 1.83 -2.57 9.72
N GLN A 93 2.37 -3.48 10.52
CA GLN A 93 3.77 -3.87 10.45
C GLN A 93 3.90 -5.13 9.61
N THR A 94 4.48 -5.01 8.42
CA THR A 94 4.78 -6.17 7.57
C THR A 94 5.92 -7.01 8.14
N LYS A 95 5.96 -8.28 7.75
CA LYS A 95 7.13 -9.13 7.99
C LYS A 95 8.37 -8.55 7.27
N PRO A 96 9.58 -8.77 7.81
CA PRO A 96 10.81 -8.39 7.14
C PRO A 96 11.11 -9.30 5.94
N GLY A 97 11.87 -8.79 4.97
CA GLY A 97 12.40 -9.58 3.85
C GLY A 97 11.39 -9.93 2.75
N LEU A 98 10.20 -9.32 2.76
CA LEU A 98 9.17 -9.55 1.75
C LEU A 98 9.55 -8.92 0.39
N THR A 99 9.16 -9.58 -0.69
CA THR A 99 9.12 -8.98 -2.04
C THR A 99 8.01 -7.93 -2.14
N LEU A 100 8.03 -7.07 -3.17
CA LEU A 100 6.98 -6.07 -3.40
C LEU A 100 5.57 -6.68 -3.43
N THR A 101 5.39 -7.82 -4.09
CA THR A 101 4.11 -8.54 -4.16
C THR A 101 3.67 -9.02 -2.79
N GLU A 102 4.57 -9.65 -2.03
CA GLU A 102 4.27 -10.13 -0.70
C GLU A 102 3.97 -8.99 0.28
N MET A 103 4.65 -7.84 0.15
CA MET A 103 4.34 -6.64 0.94
C MET A 103 2.90 -6.18 0.72
N VAL A 104 2.44 -6.09 -0.53
CA VAL A 104 1.04 -5.73 -0.82
C VAL A 104 0.09 -6.73 -0.19
N ILE A 105 0.32 -8.04 -0.40
CA ILE A 105 -0.54 -9.10 0.15
C ILE A 105 -0.57 -9.07 1.67
N ASP A 106 0.56 -8.83 2.33
CA ASP A 106 0.66 -8.74 3.78
C ASP A 106 -0.10 -7.52 4.32
N HIS A 107 0.04 -6.35 3.68
CA HIS A 107 -0.76 -5.16 4.02
C HIS A 107 -2.26 -5.39 3.86
N LEU A 108 -2.69 -6.14 2.84
CA LEU A 108 -4.10 -6.47 2.65
C LEU A 108 -4.68 -7.29 3.83
N GLN A 109 -3.86 -7.99 4.62
CA GLN A 109 -4.32 -8.71 5.81
C GLN A 109 -4.89 -7.76 6.88
N ALA A 110 -4.47 -6.50 6.90
CA ALA A 110 -5.02 -5.51 7.82
C ALA A 110 -6.53 -5.29 7.63
N PHE A 111 -7.05 -5.55 6.42
CA PHE A 111 -8.45 -5.32 6.05
C PHE A 111 -9.30 -6.60 6.06
N ARG A 112 -8.68 -7.76 6.28
CA ARG A 112 -9.36 -9.07 6.27
C ARG A 112 -10.00 -9.35 7.63
N GLN A 113 -11.27 -9.76 7.62
CA GLN A 113 -12.02 -10.24 8.80
C GLN A 113 -11.35 -11.44 9.46
#